data_AF-A0A0K8MIW2-F1
#
_entry.id   AF-A0A0K8MIW2-F1
#
_cell.length_a   1.000
_cell.length_b   1.000
_cell.length_c   1.000
_cell.angle_alpha   90.00
_cell.angle_beta   90.00
_cell.angle_gamma   90.00
#
_symmetry.space_group_name_H-M   'P 1'
#
loop_
_entity.id
_entity.type
_entity.pdbx_description
1 polymer ?
#
loop_
_entity_poly.entity_id
_entity_poly.type
_entity_poly.pdbx_seq_one_letter_code
_entity_poly.pdbx_strand_id
1 'polypeptide(L)'
;MGKKTYAWLTGAAVVIIGGVGVTTVLAPKSNNHDGSSSTVVAKNKTDKSGTTDKSSKQAEDFDKLSQKDKAAVLIKATFIDSDDGDSSASELFYHTHYMFYSGKPNKMVIFDNGEGAGGVLEHSYRYTDTHDGNYQVSTADSTAEDDAHTDKDNSYWKFEKNLSKKDLYQNYLNNRDAINKIIALVDFSKAKEDFSYLPMDQDSVPANSSSNQDSSQS
;
A
#
# COMPACT_ATOMS: atom_id res chain seq x y z
N MET A 1 38.31 39.37 7.97
CA MET A 1 36.98 39.98 7.76
C MET A 1 35.91 38.94 8.08
N GLY A 2 34.88 39.36 8.79
CA GLY A 2 34.09 38.56 9.74
C GLY A 2 33.10 37.53 9.17
N LYS A 3 32.79 36.58 10.06
CA LYS A 3 31.81 35.50 9.97
C LYS A 3 30.36 36.02 9.89
N LYS A 4 29.47 35.26 9.25
CA LYS A 4 28.05 35.17 9.65
C LYS A 4 27.55 33.72 9.58
N THR A 5 27.39 33.14 10.75
CA THR A 5 26.60 31.94 11.05
C THR A 5 25.13 32.35 11.24
N TYR A 6 24.20 31.57 10.70
CA TYR A 6 22.78 31.69 11.02
C TYR A 6 22.34 30.43 11.75
N ALA A 7 22.02 30.59 13.04
CA ALA A 7 21.38 29.59 13.88
C ALA A 7 19.87 29.86 13.87
N TRP A 8 19.06 28.84 13.60
CA TRP A 8 17.62 28.85 13.84
C TRP A 8 17.32 27.92 15.02
N LEU A 9 16.74 28.50 16.06
CA LEU A 9 16.29 27.87 17.30
C LEU A 9 14.90 28.44 17.58
N THR A 10 13.87 27.61 17.50
CA THR A 10 12.54 27.73 18.16
C THR A 10 11.80 26.43 17.82
N GLY A 11 11.07 25.73 18.68
CA GLY A 11 10.74 25.84 20.09
C GLY A 11 9.80 24.66 20.37
N ALA A 12 10.08 23.86 21.38
CA ALA A 12 9.26 22.70 21.75
C ALA A 12 8.01 23.17 22.52
N ALA A 13 6.84 22.61 22.20
CA ALA A 13 5.65 22.67 23.05
C ALA A 13 5.25 21.24 23.43
N VAL A 14 5.48 20.89 24.69
CA VAL A 14 4.97 19.68 25.33
C VAL A 14 3.67 20.06 26.03
N VAL A 15 2.57 19.39 25.67
CA VAL A 15 1.29 19.50 26.38
C VAL A 15 1.21 18.34 27.37
N ILE A 16 1.38 18.65 28.66
CA ILE A 16 1.05 17.76 29.77
C ILE A 16 -0.36 18.12 30.23
N ILE A 17 -1.32 17.22 30.05
CA ILE A 17 -2.63 17.33 30.70
C ILE A 17 -2.59 16.44 31.95
N GLY A 18 -2.46 17.10 33.10
CA GLY A 18 -2.69 16.50 34.41
C GLY A 18 -4.19 16.32 34.68
N GLY A 19 -4.52 15.28 35.44
CA GLY A 19 -5.88 14.77 35.60
C GLY A 19 -6.67 15.27 36.81
N VAL A 20 -7.80 14.61 37.04
CA VAL A 20 -8.63 14.57 38.26
C VAL A 20 -9.59 13.36 38.06
N GLY A 21 -9.96 12.49 39.00
CA GLY A 21 -9.71 12.36 40.42
C GLY A 21 -10.22 10.97 40.85
N VAL A 22 -9.70 10.46 41.97
CA VAL A 22 -10.15 9.21 42.61
C VAL A 22 -11.21 9.58 43.65
N THR A 23 -12.41 9.03 43.52
CA THR A 23 -13.42 9.03 44.59
C THR A 23 -13.65 7.61 45.06
N THR A 24 -13.07 7.31 46.22
CA THR A 24 -13.46 6.18 47.07
C THR A 24 -14.82 6.51 47.69
N VAL A 25 -15.83 5.64 47.50
CA VAL A 25 -17.04 5.67 48.34
C VAL A 25 -17.23 4.29 48.95
N LEU A 26 -17.27 4.30 50.28
CA LEU A 26 -17.50 3.17 51.17
C LEU A 26 -18.86 2.51 50.89
N ALA A 27 -18.89 1.19 51.00
CA ALA A 27 -20.10 0.43 51.19
C ALA A 27 -20.73 0.72 52.56
N PRO A 28 -22.05 0.64 52.69
CA PRO A 28 -22.67 0.10 53.89
C PRO A 28 -23.31 -1.26 53.63
N LYS A 29 -23.18 -2.11 54.66
CA LYS A 29 -23.72 -3.46 54.79
C LYS A 29 -24.84 -3.39 55.84
N SER A 30 -26.06 -3.83 55.56
CA SER A 30 -27.01 -4.39 56.55
C SER A 30 -28.31 -4.91 55.90
N ASN A 31 -28.96 -5.86 56.59
CA ASN A 31 -29.90 -6.87 56.10
C ASN A 31 -31.41 -6.49 56.08
N ASN A 32 -32.13 -7.16 55.16
CA ASN A 32 -33.52 -7.67 55.14
C ASN A 32 -34.71 -6.84 55.65
N HIS A 33 -35.70 -6.58 54.77
CA HIS A 33 -37.06 -7.21 54.83
C HIS A 33 -37.87 -6.97 53.52
N ASP A 34 -38.78 -7.92 53.26
CA ASP A 34 -39.80 -8.09 52.21
C ASP A 34 -40.24 -6.94 51.27
N GLY A 35 -40.48 -7.33 50.01
CA GLY A 35 -41.69 -6.91 49.30
C GLY A 35 -41.50 -6.33 47.90
N SER A 36 -41.96 -7.09 46.90
CA SER A 36 -42.58 -6.62 45.65
C SER A 36 -41.68 -6.26 44.44
N SER A 37 -41.69 -7.20 43.48
CA SER A 37 -41.87 -7.01 42.03
C SER A 37 -41.27 -5.78 41.32
N SER A 38 -40.18 -5.98 40.57
CA SER A 38 -40.07 -5.51 39.17
C SER A 38 -38.75 -5.94 38.51
N THR A 39 -38.90 -6.57 37.35
CA THR A 39 -38.04 -6.51 36.15
C THR A 39 -36.52 -6.71 36.32
N VAL A 40 -36.07 -7.92 35.97
CA VAL A 40 -34.66 -8.24 35.68
C VAL A 40 -34.22 -7.47 34.43
N VAL A 41 -33.52 -6.35 34.61
CA VAL A 41 -32.69 -5.76 33.56
C VAL A 41 -31.33 -6.46 33.62
N ALA A 42 -31.16 -7.48 32.79
CA ALA A 42 -29.86 -8.05 32.49
C ALA A 42 -28.97 -6.96 31.87
N LYS A 43 -28.11 -6.33 32.68
CA LYS A 43 -26.97 -5.60 32.15
C LYS A 43 -26.01 -6.62 31.56
N ASN A 44 -26.13 -6.83 30.24
CA ASN A 44 -25.07 -7.41 29.43
C ASN A 44 -23.80 -6.63 29.74
N LYS A 45 -22.93 -7.26 30.52
CA LYS A 45 -21.54 -6.88 30.62
C LYS A 45 -20.95 -7.32 29.28
N THR A 46 -21.04 -6.46 28.28
CA THR A 46 -20.22 -6.61 27.08
C THR A 46 -18.80 -6.41 27.54
N ASP A 47 -18.13 -7.52 27.84
CA ASP A 47 -16.69 -7.56 27.93
C ASP A 47 -16.17 -6.87 26.67
N LYS A 48 -15.50 -5.71 26.85
CA LYS A 48 -14.64 -5.14 25.82
C LYS A 48 -13.49 -6.13 25.63
N SER A 49 -13.77 -7.16 24.86
CA SER A 49 -12.77 -7.97 24.18
C SER A 49 -12.06 -7.03 23.22
N GLY A 50 -10.99 -6.41 23.71
CA GLY A 50 -10.02 -5.67 22.90
C GLY A 50 -9.27 -6.66 22.01
N THR A 51 -9.94 -7.14 20.97
CA THR A 51 -9.35 -7.97 19.92
C THR A 51 -9.36 -7.18 18.60
N THR A 52 -9.09 -5.88 18.65
CA THR A 52 -9.05 -5.01 17.46
C THR A 52 -7.64 -4.55 17.10
N ASP A 53 -6.62 -4.75 17.94
CA ASP A 53 -5.48 -3.82 17.90
C ASP A 53 -4.19 -4.32 17.24
N LYS A 54 -4.07 -5.60 16.87
CA LYS A 54 -2.83 -6.08 16.22
C LYS A 54 -2.88 -5.96 14.69
N SER A 55 -4.04 -6.20 14.09
CA SER A 55 -4.21 -6.21 12.63
C SER A 55 -4.17 -4.79 12.05
N SER A 56 -4.84 -3.83 12.70
CA SER A 56 -4.80 -2.41 12.32
C SER A 56 -3.40 -1.83 12.53
N LYS A 57 -2.78 -2.10 13.68
CA LYS A 57 -1.45 -1.59 14.01
C LYS A 57 -0.37 -2.04 13.03
N GLN A 58 -0.39 -3.28 12.56
CA GLN A 58 0.59 -3.76 11.58
C GLN A 58 0.43 -3.10 10.21
N ALA A 59 -0.79 -2.80 9.79
CA ALA A 59 -1.03 -2.01 8.58
C ALA A 59 -0.52 -0.56 8.75
N GLU A 60 -0.78 0.07 9.90
CA GLU A 60 -0.23 1.39 10.23
C GLU A 60 1.30 1.41 10.30
N ASP A 61 1.91 0.33 10.81
CA ASP A 61 3.37 0.21 10.88
C ASP A 61 3.98 0.04 9.48
N PHE A 62 3.31 -0.66 8.56
CA PHE A 62 3.67 -0.65 7.15
C PHE A 62 3.70 0.78 6.60
N ASP A 63 2.69 1.59 6.92
CA ASP A 63 2.57 2.94 6.41
C ASP A 63 3.68 3.89 6.88
N LYS A 64 4.36 3.56 7.98
CA LYS A 64 5.51 4.31 8.52
C LYS A 64 6.84 3.93 7.85
N LEU A 65 6.89 2.86 7.06
CA LEU A 65 8.09 2.47 6.33
C LEU A 65 8.50 3.55 5.33
N SER A 66 9.80 3.61 5.00
CA SER A 66 10.26 4.49 3.92
C SER A 66 9.66 4.05 2.59
N GLN A 67 9.56 4.97 1.63
CA GLN A 67 9.04 4.63 0.31
C GLN A 67 9.88 3.54 -0.38
N LYS A 68 11.19 3.52 -0.12
CA LYS A 68 12.11 2.47 -0.60
C LYS A 68 11.78 1.10 -0.01
N ASP A 69 11.57 1.04 1.30
CA ASP A 69 11.16 -0.20 1.97
C ASP A 69 9.81 -0.70 1.44
N LYS A 70 8.82 0.20 1.30
CA LYS A 70 7.49 -0.16 0.76
C LYS A 70 7.60 -0.74 -0.64
N ALA A 71 8.33 -0.06 -1.53
CA ALA A 71 8.52 -0.51 -2.92
C ALA A 71 9.21 -1.88 -2.96
N ALA A 72 10.26 -2.08 -2.16
CA ALA A 72 11.00 -3.35 -2.13
C ALA A 72 10.15 -4.53 -1.64
N VAL A 73 9.28 -4.30 -0.66
CA VAL A 73 8.35 -5.32 -0.15
C VAL A 73 7.28 -5.65 -1.19
N LEU A 74 6.76 -4.65 -1.90
CA LEU A 74 5.81 -4.85 -3.00
C LEU A 74 6.45 -5.63 -4.15
N ILE A 75 7.70 -5.32 -4.53
CA ILE A 75 8.46 -6.07 -5.53
C ILE A 75 8.56 -7.53 -5.13
N LYS A 76 9.01 -7.80 -3.90
CA LYS A 76 9.11 -9.17 -3.40
C LYS A 76 7.77 -9.91 -3.46
N ALA A 77 6.68 -9.25 -3.06
CA ALA A 77 5.36 -9.86 -3.03
C ALA A 77 4.74 -10.13 -4.42
N THR A 78 5.27 -9.54 -5.49
CA THR A 78 4.64 -9.58 -6.84
C THR A 78 5.51 -10.19 -7.92
N PHE A 79 6.80 -9.90 -7.95
CA PHE A 79 7.73 -10.39 -8.97
C PHE A 79 8.49 -11.64 -8.52
N ILE A 80 8.53 -11.92 -7.21
CA ILE A 80 9.41 -12.93 -6.63
C ILE A 80 8.61 -14.04 -5.96
N ASP A 81 7.73 -13.68 -5.03
CA ASP A 81 6.90 -14.65 -4.29
C ASP A 81 5.72 -15.16 -5.12
N SER A 82 5.54 -14.68 -6.36
CA SER A 82 4.55 -15.17 -7.31
C SER A 82 4.93 -16.51 -7.97
N ASP A 83 6.22 -16.87 -7.95
CA ASP A 83 6.69 -18.14 -8.49
C ASP A 83 6.62 -19.25 -7.42
N ASP A 84 6.14 -20.43 -7.84
CA ASP A 84 5.72 -21.59 -7.04
C ASP A 84 6.82 -22.22 -6.14
N GLY A 85 7.35 -21.46 -5.18
CA GLY A 85 7.95 -21.99 -3.95
C GLY A 85 9.41 -22.44 -4.01
N ASP A 86 10.14 -22.21 -5.10
CA ASP A 86 11.55 -22.67 -5.22
C ASP A 86 12.49 -21.63 -5.83
N SER A 87 12.47 -20.41 -5.29
CA SER A 87 13.43 -19.39 -5.69
C SER A 87 14.32 -19.04 -4.51
N SER A 88 15.49 -19.69 -4.46
CA SER A 88 16.56 -19.29 -3.56
C SER A 88 16.87 -17.80 -3.78
N ALA A 89 16.85 -17.01 -2.70
CA ALA A 89 17.05 -15.55 -2.72
C ALA A 89 18.41 -15.10 -3.27
N SER A 90 19.25 -16.03 -3.73
CA SER A 90 20.51 -15.78 -4.43
C SER A 90 20.35 -15.65 -5.94
N GLU A 91 19.35 -16.26 -6.58
CA GLU A 91 19.22 -16.28 -8.05
C GLU A 91 18.24 -15.23 -8.60
N LEU A 92 17.27 -14.79 -7.78
CA LEU A 92 16.20 -13.86 -8.11
C LEU A 92 16.62 -12.42 -8.48
N PHE A 93 17.90 -12.08 -8.33
CA PHE A 93 18.39 -10.70 -8.39
C PHE A 93 19.46 -10.46 -9.46
N TYR A 94 19.73 -11.45 -10.33
CA TYR A 94 20.72 -11.28 -11.39
C TYR A 94 20.11 -10.53 -12.58
N HIS A 95 20.70 -9.38 -12.93
CA HIS A 95 20.41 -8.55 -14.10
C HIS A 95 19.05 -7.83 -14.17
N THR A 96 18.38 -7.60 -13.03
CA THR A 96 17.18 -6.74 -12.96
C THR A 96 17.46 -5.40 -12.26
N HIS A 97 16.74 -4.36 -12.68
CA HIS A 97 16.62 -3.09 -12.00
C HIS A 97 15.15 -2.66 -12.03
N TYR A 98 14.64 -2.13 -10.91
CA TYR A 98 13.25 -1.72 -10.82
C TYR A 98 13.13 -0.21 -10.92
N MET A 99 12.37 0.28 -11.88
CA MET A 99 12.04 1.71 -11.99
C MET A 99 10.76 2.01 -11.24
N PHE A 100 10.82 3.01 -10.35
CA PHE A 100 9.70 3.40 -9.50
C PHE A 100 9.06 4.71 -9.97
N TYR A 101 7.75 4.70 -10.21
CA TYR A 101 6.95 5.85 -10.61
C TYR A 101 5.82 6.08 -9.59
N SER A 102 5.62 7.32 -9.13
CA SER A 102 4.50 7.70 -8.24
C SER A 102 3.98 9.11 -8.52
N GLY A 103 3.92 9.50 -9.79
CA GLY A 103 3.41 10.81 -10.22
C GLY A 103 1.93 11.08 -9.91
N LYS A 104 1.15 10.04 -9.59
CA LYS A 104 -0.27 10.16 -9.23
C LYS A 104 -0.52 9.90 -7.73
N PRO A 105 -1.45 10.64 -7.10
CA PRO A 105 -1.87 10.35 -5.73
C PRO A 105 -2.34 8.91 -5.58
N ASN A 106 -1.91 8.25 -4.51
CA ASN A 106 -2.29 6.88 -4.13
C ASN A 106 -1.91 5.78 -5.14
N LYS A 107 -1.24 6.12 -6.24
CA LYS A 107 -0.89 5.18 -7.30
C LYS A 107 0.62 5.18 -7.51
N MET A 108 1.16 4.00 -7.74
CA MET A 108 2.54 3.82 -8.16
C MET A 108 2.63 2.71 -9.18
N VAL A 109 3.64 2.80 -10.04
CA VAL A 109 4.02 1.73 -10.96
C VAL A 109 5.44 1.32 -10.64
N ILE A 110 5.66 0.02 -10.57
CA ILE A 110 6.99 -0.56 -10.52
C ILE A 110 7.17 -1.36 -11.80
N PHE A 111 8.21 -1.00 -12.54
CA PHE A 111 8.58 -1.62 -13.80
C PHE A 111 9.91 -2.35 -13.62
N ASP A 112 9.94 -3.64 -13.92
CA ASP A 112 11.17 -4.41 -14.05
C ASP A 112 11.84 -4.07 -15.38
N ASN A 113 12.87 -3.23 -15.31
CA ASN A 113 13.68 -2.81 -16.46
C ASN A 113 14.92 -3.71 -16.66
N GLY A 114 14.85 -4.95 -16.16
CA GLY A 114 15.85 -6.00 -16.33
C GLY A 114 15.76 -6.77 -17.65
N GLU A 115 16.56 -7.83 -17.76
CA GLU A 115 16.47 -8.76 -18.90
C GLU A 115 15.24 -9.68 -18.80
N GLY A 116 14.49 -9.77 -19.89
CA GLY A 116 13.34 -10.66 -20.07
C GLY A 116 12.77 -10.54 -21.49
N ALA A 117 12.09 -11.57 -21.97
CA ALA A 117 11.27 -11.45 -23.17
C ALA A 117 9.95 -10.74 -22.82
N GLY A 118 9.40 -9.94 -23.73
CA GLY A 118 8.13 -9.24 -23.54
C GLY A 118 8.23 -7.73 -23.62
N GLY A 119 7.07 -7.08 -23.60
CA GLY A 119 6.94 -5.62 -23.66
C GLY A 119 7.06 -4.96 -22.29
N VAL A 120 7.43 -3.68 -22.26
CA VAL A 120 7.53 -2.87 -21.02
C VAL A 120 6.28 -2.99 -20.12
N LEU A 121 5.11 -3.15 -20.74
CA LEU A 121 3.83 -3.23 -20.04
C LEU A 121 3.63 -4.55 -19.30
N GLU A 122 4.12 -5.67 -19.84
CA GLU A 122 4.05 -6.99 -19.20
C GLU A 122 4.95 -7.07 -17.97
N HIS A 123 6.05 -6.32 -17.99
CA HIS A 123 7.02 -6.23 -16.88
C HIS A 123 6.67 -5.15 -15.86
N SER A 124 5.41 -4.69 -15.83
CA SER A 124 4.97 -3.61 -14.96
C SER A 124 3.74 -3.96 -14.13
N TYR A 125 3.80 -3.60 -12.85
CA TYR A 125 2.65 -3.66 -11.95
C TYR A 125 2.32 -2.26 -11.45
N ARG A 126 1.02 -1.94 -11.46
CA ARG A 126 0.48 -0.77 -10.78
C ARG A 126 -0.09 -1.17 -9.43
N TYR A 127 0.21 -0.36 -8.43
CA TYR A 127 -0.31 -0.49 -7.08
C TYR A 127 -1.14 0.74 -6.74
N THR A 128 -2.37 0.52 -6.26
CA THR A 128 -3.26 1.56 -5.77
C THR A 128 -3.46 1.38 -4.27
N ASP A 129 -3.07 2.37 -3.46
CA ASP A 129 -3.38 2.42 -2.04
C ASP A 129 -4.86 2.76 -1.86
N THR A 130 -5.64 1.79 -1.39
CA THR A 130 -7.09 1.94 -1.16
C THR A 130 -7.39 2.64 0.15
N HIS A 131 -6.38 2.91 1.00
CA HIS A 131 -6.53 3.47 2.35
C HIS A 131 -7.41 2.64 3.30
N ASP A 132 -7.66 1.38 2.96
CA ASP A 132 -8.43 0.42 3.75
C ASP A 132 -7.55 -0.71 4.34
N GLY A 133 -6.24 -0.49 4.34
CA GLY A 133 -5.25 -1.47 4.80
C GLY A 133 -4.73 -2.40 3.71
N ASN A 134 -5.05 -2.15 2.43
CA ASN A 134 -4.57 -2.94 1.29
C ASN A 134 -3.94 -2.08 0.19
N TYR A 135 -3.23 -2.75 -0.71
CA TYR A 135 -2.96 -2.29 -2.06
C TYR A 135 -3.75 -3.15 -3.05
N GLN A 136 -4.39 -2.51 -4.03
CA GLN A 136 -4.84 -3.19 -5.24
C GLN A 136 -3.67 -3.27 -6.21
N VAL A 137 -3.38 -4.46 -6.71
CA VAL A 137 -2.39 -4.74 -7.75
C VAL A 137 -3.10 -4.87 -9.08
N SER A 138 -2.56 -4.24 -10.12
CA SER A 138 -3.05 -4.34 -11.48
C SER A 138 -1.89 -4.59 -12.43
N THR A 139 -2.12 -5.44 -13.44
CA THR A 139 -1.23 -5.65 -14.58
C THR A 139 -1.73 -4.87 -15.78
N ALA A 140 -0.87 -4.61 -16.76
CA ALA A 140 -1.33 -4.13 -18.05
C ALA A 140 -2.01 -5.27 -18.81
N ASP A 141 -3.16 -4.99 -19.41
CA ASP A 141 -3.85 -5.83 -20.39
C ASP A 141 -4.01 -5.04 -21.70
N SER A 142 -4.20 -5.72 -22.82
CA SER A 142 -4.30 -5.08 -24.15
C SER A 142 -5.34 -5.74 -25.02
N THR A 143 -5.93 -4.94 -25.92
CA THR A 143 -6.77 -5.45 -27.01
C THR A 143 -5.98 -5.70 -28.31
N ALA A 144 -4.69 -5.39 -28.34
CA ALA A 144 -3.82 -5.72 -29.46
C ALA A 144 -3.71 -7.24 -29.65
N GLU A 145 -3.58 -7.68 -30.91
CA GLU A 145 -3.42 -9.10 -31.23
C GLU A 145 -1.98 -9.61 -30.95
N ASP A 146 -0.99 -8.71 -30.96
CA ASP A 146 0.43 -9.01 -30.74
C ASP A 146 1.10 -7.93 -29.86
N ASP A 147 2.10 -8.31 -29.06
CA ASP A 147 2.81 -7.43 -28.12
C ASP A 147 3.52 -6.25 -28.80
N ALA A 148 3.94 -6.44 -30.06
CA ALA A 148 4.59 -5.40 -30.86
C ALA A 148 3.65 -4.22 -31.17
N HIS A 149 2.34 -4.42 -31.03
CA HIS A 149 1.31 -3.40 -31.23
C HIS A 149 0.74 -2.88 -29.92
N THR A 150 1.18 -3.39 -28.77
CA THR A 150 0.73 -2.93 -27.47
C THR A 150 1.22 -1.51 -27.18
N ASP A 151 0.30 -0.61 -26.93
CA ASP A 151 0.58 0.76 -26.51
C ASP A 151 -0.54 1.32 -25.63
N LYS A 152 -0.39 2.57 -25.19
CA LYS A 152 -1.39 3.24 -24.35
C LYS A 152 -2.77 3.41 -25.01
N ASP A 153 -2.90 3.30 -26.32
CA ASP A 153 -4.17 3.53 -27.03
C ASP A 153 -5.00 2.24 -27.12
N ASN A 154 -4.39 1.08 -26.82
CA ASN A 154 -5.07 -0.22 -26.76
C ASN A 154 -4.89 -0.99 -25.44
N SER A 155 -4.06 -0.49 -24.52
CA SER A 155 -3.84 -1.11 -23.20
C SER A 155 -4.64 -0.49 -22.07
N TYR A 156 -4.74 -1.17 -20.93
CA TYR A 156 -5.37 -0.67 -19.72
C TYR A 156 -4.89 -1.44 -18.50
N TRP A 157 -5.03 -0.86 -17.31
CA TRP A 157 -4.73 -1.54 -16.05
C TRP A 157 -5.90 -2.44 -15.66
N LYS A 158 -5.62 -3.73 -15.53
CA LYS A 158 -6.59 -4.73 -15.09
C LYS A 158 -6.27 -5.18 -13.68
N PHE A 159 -7.26 -5.12 -12.81
CA PHE A 159 -7.13 -5.62 -11.44
C PHE A 159 -6.76 -7.11 -11.43
N GLU A 160 -5.75 -7.47 -10.65
CA GLU A 160 -5.28 -8.84 -10.49
C GLU A 160 -5.58 -9.36 -9.08
N LYS A 161 -5.11 -8.65 -8.04
CA LYS A 161 -5.17 -9.10 -6.65
C LYS A 161 -5.08 -7.96 -5.64
N ASN A 162 -5.41 -8.26 -4.38
CA ASN A 162 -5.16 -7.39 -3.24
C ASN A 162 -3.95 -7.88 -2.44
N LEU A 163 -3.15 -6.95 -1.93
CA LEU A 163 -2.08 -7.22 -0.97
C LEU A 163 -2.39 -6.50 0.34
N SER A 164 -2.48 -7.23 1.45
CA SER A 164 -2.70 -6.61 2.76
C SER A 164 -1.43 -5.94 3.27
N LYS A 165 -1.51 -4.69 3.71
CA LYS A 165 -0.40 -3.96 4.35
C LYS A 165 0.15 -4.70 5.57
N LYS A 166 -0.72 -5.40 6.29
CA LYS A 166 -0.33 -6.27 7.41
C LYS A 166 0.64 -7.36 6.97
N ASP A 167 0.27 -8.10 5.92
CA ASP A 167 1.06 -9.23 5.44
C ASP A 167 2.34 -8.74 4.77
N LEU A 168 2.28 -7.61 4.06
CA LEU A 168 3.47 -6.92 3.55
C LEU A 168 4.42 -6.52 4.70
N TYR A 169 3.91 -6.01 5.81
CA TYR A 169 4.75 -5.71 6.97
C TYR A 169 5.36 -6.96 7.61
N GLN A 170 4.63 -8.07 7.66
CA GLN A 170 5.21 -9.34 8.10
C GLN A 170 6.30 -9.83 7.13
N ASN A 171 6.09 -9.70 5.82
CA ASN A 171 7.09 -10.01 4.81
C ASN A 171 8.35 -9.15 5.02
N TYR A 172 8.19 -7.85 5.26
CA TYR A 172 9.29 -6.95 5.61
C TYR A 172 10.11 -7.44 6.81
N LEU A 173 9.45 -7.78 7.92
CA LEU A 173 10.12 -8.22 9.14
C LEU A 173 10.85 -9.55 8.97
N ASN A 174 10.24 -10.50 8.24
CA ASN A 174 10.77 -11.85 8.08
C ASN A 174 11.85 -11.95 7.02
N ASN A 175 11.91 -11.02 6.06
CA ASN A 175 12.78 -11.09 4.88
C ASN A 175 13.75 -9.90 4.75
N ARG A 176 14.18 -9.29 5.87
CA ARG A 176 14.97 -8.05 5.86
C ARG A 176 16.19 -8.06 4.94
N ASP A 177 16.92 -9.17 4.89
CA ASP A 177 18.11 -9.26 4.04
C ASP A 177 17.78 -9.26 2.54
N ALA A 178 16.72 -9.98 2.14
CA ALA A 178 16.25 -9.95 0.76
C ALA A 178 15.69 -8.57 0.39
N ILE A 179 14.93 -7.95 1.29
CA ILE A 179 14.42 -6.58 1.10
C ILE A 179 15.57 -5.59 0.92
N ASN A 180 16.61 -5.65 1.73
CA ASN A 180 17.77 -4.76 1.61
C ASN A 180 18.49 -4.92 0.26
N LYS A 181 18.54 -6.15 -0.29
CA LYS A 181 19.07 -6.39 -1.64
C LYS A 181 18.19 -5.75 -2.71
N ILE A 182 16.87 -5.93 -2.62
CA ILE A 182 15.91 -5.31 -3.55
C ILE A 182 16.03 -3.79 -3.52
N ILE A 183 16.14 -3.18 -2.34
CA ILE A 183 16.30 -1.72 -2.19
C ILE A 183 17.47 -1.18 -3.02
N ALA A 184 18.56 -1.94 -3.15
CA ALA A 184 19.71 -1.55 -3.96
C ALA A 184 19.45 -1.60 -5.48
N LEU A 185 18.41 -2.31 -5.91
CA LEU A 185 18.00 -2.46 -7.31
C LEU A 185 16.90 -1.47 -7.73
N VAL A 186 16.26 -0.78 -6.78
CA VAL A 186 15.19 0.17 -7.08
C VAL A 186 15.74 1.56 -7.40
N ASP A 187 15.49 2.03 -8.61
CA ASP A 187 15.74 3.40 -9.03
C ASP A 187 14.52 4.30 -8.75
N PHE A 188 14.75 5.33 -7.93
CA PHE A 188 13.77 6.36 -7.56
C PHE A 188 13.92 7.65 -8.38
N SER A 189 14.79 7.69 -9.39
CA SER A 189 14.99 8.86 -10.27
C SER A 189 13.68 9.32 -10.93
N LYS A 190 12.73 8.39 -11.12
CA LYS A 190 11.40 8.59 -11.72
C LYS A 190 10.24 8.70 -10.74
N ALA A 191 10.51 8.74 -9.43
CA ALA A 191 9.47 8.63 -8.41
C ALA A 191 8.37 9.70 -8.50
N LYS A 192 8.65 10.87 -9.08
CA LYS A 192 7.66 11.97 -9.23
C LYS A 192 7.04 12.04 -10.62
N GLU A 193 7.41 11.14 -11.52
CA GLU A 193 6.92 11.11 -12.88
C GLU A 193 5.71 10.16 -13.00
N ASP A 194 4.83 10.47 -13.95
CA ASP A 194 3.83 9.52 -14.42
C ASP A 194 4.52 8.41 -15.21
N PHE A 195 3.92 7.23 -15.24
CA PHE A 195 4.44 6.11 -16.03
C PHE A 195 4.18 6.39 -17.50
N SER A 196 5.24 6.49 -18.30
CA SER A 196 5.18 7.01 -19.67
C SER A 196 4.52 6.08 -20.67
N TYR A 197 4.45 4.78 -20.37
CA TYR A 197 4.00 3.75 -21.31
C TYR A 197 2.49 3.48 -21.23
N LEU A 198 1.88 3.68 -20.05
CA LEU A 198 0.44 3.50 -19.83
C LEU A 198 -0.05 4.45 -18.73
N PRO A 199 -1.02 5.35 -19.00
CA PRO A 199 -1.55 6.25 -17.99
C PRO A 199 -2.05 5.50 -16.75
N MET A 200 -1.64 5.95 -15.56
CA MET A 200 -1.97 5.27 -14.29
C MET A 200 -3.48 5.25 -13.95
N ASP A 201 -4.29 6.05 -14.65
CA ASP A 201 -5.75 6.16 -14.47
C ASP A 201 -6.56 5.44 -15.55
N GLN A 202 -5.90 4.69 -16.44
CA GLN A 202 -6.56 3.97 -17.52
C GLN A 202 -7.03 2.59 -17.07
N ASP A 203 -8.10 2.56 -16.27
CA ASP A 203 -8.67 1.37 -15.64
C ASP A 203 -9.67 0.59 -16.54
N SER A 204 -9.80 0.99 -17.80
CA SER A 204 -10.73 0.39 -18.76
C SER A 204 -10.15 0.44 -20.16
N VAL A 205 -10.62 -0.47 -21.03
CA VAL A 205 -10.32 -0.47 -22.46
C VAL A 205 -10.51 0.94 -23.03
N PRO A 206 -9.49 1.53 -23.67
CA PRO A 206 -9.62 2.84 -24.31
C PRO A 206 -10.73 2.83 -25.35
N ALA A 207 -11.46 3.94 -25.47
CA ALA A 207 -12.41 4.09 -26.55
C ALA A 207 -11.64 4.16 -27.88
N ASN A 208 -11.86 3.20 -28.77
CA ASN A 208 -11.34 3.26 -30.14
C ASN A 208 -11.77 4.61 -30.76
N SER A 209 -10.82 5.43 -31.17
CA SER A 209 -11.07 6.75 -31.78
C SER A 209 -11.69 6.66 -33.18
N SER A 210 -12.27 5.53 -33.55
CA SER A 210 -12.84 5.22 -34.86
C SER A 210 -14.36 5.02 -34.79
N SER A 211 -15.09 6.12 -34.57
CA SER A 211 -16.46 6.28 -35.09
C SER A 211 -16.88 7.75 -35.13
N ASN A 212 -16.16 8.53 -35.94
CA ASN A 212 -16.71 9.78 -36.47
C ASN A 212 -16.20 10.00 -37.90
N GLN A 213 -16.45 9.01 -38.78
CA GLN A 213 -16.50 9.26 -40.22
C GLN A 213 -17.96 9.35 -40.64
N ASP A 214 -18.45 10.59 -40.58
CA ASP A 214 -19.23 11.23 -41.62
C ASP A 214 -20.44 10.47 -42.19
N SER A 215 -21.60 10.63 -41.54
CA SER A 215 -22.92 10.35 -42.13
C SER A 215 -23.37 11.49 -43.07
N SER A 216 -22.52 11.85 -44.03
CA SER A 216 -22.79 12.88 -45.04
C SER A 216 -22.45 12.41 -46.47
N GLN A 217 -23.09 11.34 -46.95
CA GLN A 217 -23.23 11.08 -48.39
C GLN A 217 -24.69 10.65 -48.61
N SER A 218 -25.56 11.63 -48.90
CA SER A 218 -26.00 12.09 -50.24
C SER A 218 -27.09 11.21 -50.83
#